data_AF-A0A920NDC9-F1
#
_entry.id   AF-A0A920NDC9-F1
#
_cell.length_a   1.000
_cell.length_b   1.000
_cell.length_c   1.000
_cell.angle_alpha   90.00
_cell.angle_beta   90.00
_cell.angle_gamma   90.00
#
_symmetry.space_group_name_H-M   'P 1'
#
loop_
_entity.id
_entity.type
_entity.pdbx_description
1 polymer ?
#
loop_
_entity_poly.entity_id
_entity_poly.type
_entity_poly.pdbx_seq_one_letter_code
_entity_poly.pdbx_strand_id
1 'polypeptide(L)' 'MISKSIETFENVDILVNNAGIGIRKLPQEYSLEEWNKVIDINLTGSFLCARENF' A
#
# COMPACT_ATOMS: atom_id res chain seq x y z
N MET A 1 -6.31 9.81 5.72
CA MET A 1 -5.00 9.92 6.43
C MET A 1 -4.18 11.03 5.82
N ILE A 2 -3.85 10.98 4.52
CA ILE A 2 -2.99 11.97 3.85
C ILE A 2 -3.57 13.39 3.93
N SER A 3 -4.84 13.59 3.55
CA SER A 3 -5.51 14.90 3.67
C SER A 3 -5.46 15.46 5.09
N LYS A 4 -5.53 14.59 6.10
CA LYS A 4 -5.45 15.03 7.50
C LYS A 4 -4.04 15.49 7.89
N SER A 5 -3.02 14.84 7.34
CA SER A 5 -1.62 15.28 7.51
C SER A 5 -1.41 16.65 6.87
N ILE A 6 -1.94 16.88 5.66
CA ILE A 6 -1.85 18.19 4.97
C ILE A 6 -2.59 19.27 5.77
N GLU A 7 -3.81 18.99 6.24
CA GLU A 7 -4.56 19.94 7.08
C GLU A 7 -3.79 20.35 8.36
N THR A 8 -2.94 19.46 8.88
CA THR A 8 -2.23 19.68 10.15
C THR A 8 -0.86 20.32 9.95
N PHE A 9 -0.16 19.93 8.89
CA PHE A 9 1.26 20.28 8.66
C PHE A 9 1.47 21.11 7.39
N GLU A 10 0.38 21.54 6.73
CA GLU A 10 0.33 22.32 5.48
C GLU A 10 0.85 21.59 4.23
N ASN A 11 1.78 20.64 4.39
CA ASN A 11 2.36 19.86 3.31
C ASN A 11 2.78 18.45 3.73
N VAL A 12 3.05 17.59 2.75
CA VAL A 12 3.73 16.30 2.92
C VAL A 12 4.88 16.20 1.91
N ASP A 13 6.12 16.31 2.37
CA ASP A 13 7.30 16.27 1.50
C ASP A 13 7.77 14.84 1.16
N ILE A 14 7.50 13.88 2.05
CA ILE A 14 7.97 12.50 1.93
C ILE A 14 6.84 11.54 2.27
N LEU A 15 6.54 10.63 1.34
CA LEU A 15 5.65 9.49 1.55
C LEU A 15 6.50 8.22 1.73
N VAL A 16 6.29 7.50 2.84
CA VAL A 16 6.93 6.20 3.10
C VAL A 16 5.88 5.09 3.03
N ASN A 17 5.86 4.36 1.91
CA ASN A 17 5.00 3.19 1.72
C ASN A 17 5.69 1.95 2.30
N ASN A 18 5.33 1.57 3.53
CA ASN A 18 5.91 0.42 4.24
C ASN A 18 4.86 -0.64 4.63
N ALA A 19 3.60 -0.51 4.19
CA ALA A 19 2.61 -1.56 4.40
C ALA A 19 2.97 -2.77 3.53
N GLY A 20 3.21 -3.91 4.17
CA GLY A 20 3.65 -5.11 3.48
C GLY A 20 3.25 -6.38 4.22
N ILE A 21 2.77 -7.37 3.49
CA ILE A 21 2.55 -8.73 3.98
C ILE A 21 3.30 -9.75 3.12
N GLY A 22 3.60 -10.90 3.70
CA GLY A 22 4.16 -12.04 2.97
C GLY A 22 3.48 -13.32 3.42
N ILE A 23 2.89 -14.03 2.46
CA ILE A 23 2.39 -15.40 2.67
C ILE A 23 3.54 -16.35 2.29
N ARG A 24 3.96 -17.23 3.20
CA ARG A 24 5.11 -18.12 2.93
C ARG A 24 4.61 -19.42 2.32
N LYS A 25 4.63 -19.49 0.99
CA LYS A 25 4.28 -20.67 0.18
C LYS A 25 5.09 -20.67 -1.12
N LEU A 26 5.15 -21.82 -1.79
CA LEU A 26 5.64 -21.85 -3.17
C LEU A 26 4.64 -21.11 -4.09
N PRO A 27 5.10 -20.48 -5.18
CA PRO A 27 4.21 -19.69 -6.05
C PRO A 27 2.99 -20.46 -6.57
N GLN A 28 3.13 -21.74 -6.89
CA GLN A 28 2.05 -22.60 -7.39
C GLN A 28 1.03 -23.03 -6.31
N GLU A 29 1.30 -22.77 -5.03
CA GLU A 29 0.44 -23.15 -3.90
C GLU A 29 -0.47 -22.00 -3.43
N TYR A 30 -0.34 -20.82 -4.05
CA TYR A 30 -1.19 -19.69 -3.75
C TYR A 30 -2.59 -19.92 -4.27
N SER A 31 -3.59 -19.65 -3.44
CA SER A 31 -4.92 -19.36 -3.97
C SER A 31 -4.92 -17.98 -4.66
N LEU A 32 -5.86 -17.77 -5.58
CA LEU A 32 -6.04 -16.46 -6.21
C LEU A 32 -6.34 -15.37 -5.17
N GLU A 33 -7.10 -15.71 -4.12
CA GLU A 33 -7.40 -14.79 -3.02
C GLU A 33 -6.15 -14.39 -2.24
N GLU A 34 -5.28 -15.35 -1.92
CA GLU A 34 -4.01 -15.10 -1.22
C GLU A 34 -3.08 -14.23 -2.06
N TRP A 35 -2.99 -14.52 -3.36
CA TRP A 35 -2.20 -13.72 -4.29
C TRP A 35 -2.71 -12.28 -4.36
N ASN A 36 -4.03 -12.12 -4.58
CA ASN A 36 -4.65 -10.80 -4.64
C ASN A 36 -4.44 -10.02 -3.35
N LYS A 37 -4.55 -10.67 -2.18
CA LYS A 37 -4.29 -10.00 -0.90
C LYS A 37 -2.88 -9.43 -0.79
N VAL A 38 -1.86 -10.17 -1.25
CA VAL A 38 -0.47 -9.68 -1.27
C VAL A 38 -0.33 -8.49 -2.23
N ILE A 39 -0.91 -8.59 -3.43
CA ILE A 39 -0.87 -7.51 -4.42
C ILE A 39 -1.62 -6.27 -3.94
N ASP A 40 -2.80 -6.43 -3.36
CA ASP A 40 -3.64 -5.35 -2.87
C ASP A 40 -2.94 -4.52 -1.81
N ILE A 41 -2.22 -5.17 -0.89
CA ILE A 41 -1.50 -4.48 0.19
C ILE A 41 -0.16 -3.91 -0.31
N ASN A 42 0.68 -4.77 -0.90
CA ASN A 42 2.08 -4.40 -1.15
C ASN A 42 2.22 -3.50 -2.38
N LEU A 43 1.35 -3.66 -3.39
CA LEU A 43 1.43 -2.94 -4.66
C LEU A 43 0.29 -1.94 -4.83
N THR A 44 -0.97 -2.40 -4.84
CA THR A 44 -2.13 -1.52 -5.09
C THR A 44 -2.23 -0.45 -4.01
N GLY A 45 -2.04 -0.80 -2.73
CA GLY A 45 -2.02 0.15 -1.62
C GLY A 45 -0.98 1.25 -1.80
N SER A 46 0.27 0.86 -2.10
CA SER A 46 1.37 1.79 -2.39
C SER A 46 1.07 2.72 -3.57
N PHE A 47 0.49 2.17 -4.65
CA PHE A 47 0.07 2.97 -5.81
C PHE A 47 -1.02 3.98 -5.45
N LEU A 48 -2.05 3.57 -4.69
CA LEU A 48 -3.13 4.45 -4.29
C LEU A 48 -2.63 5.60 -3.40
N CYS A 49 -1.74 5.31 -2.44
CA CYS A 49 -1.12 6.34 -1.62
C CYS A 49 -0.28 7.33 -2.44
N ALA A 50 0.42 6.88 -3.48
CA ALA A 50 1.23 7.75 -4.34
C ALA A 50 0.40 8.54 -5.36
N ARG A 51 -0.74 8.00 -5.80
CA ARG A 51 -1.64 8.63 -6.77
C ARG A 51 -2.54 9.69 -6.13
N GLU A 52 -2.88 9.54 -4.86
CA GLU A 52 -3.74 10.49 -4.16
C GLU A 52 -3.20 11.91 -4.40
N ASN A 53 -4.05 12.82 -4.85
CA ASN A 53 -3.61 14.19 -5.08
C ASN A 53 -3.44 14.87 -3.72
N PHE A 54 -2.25 15.38 -3.46
CA PHE A 54 -1.91 16.21 -2.32
C PHE A 54 -1.27 17.51 -2.79
#